data_AF-A0A4R6IH73-F1
#
_entry.id   AF-A0A4R6IH73-F1
#
_cell.length_a   1.000
_cell.length_b   1.000
_cell.length_c   1.000
_cell.angle_alpha   90.00
_cell.angle_beta   90.00
_cell.angle_gamma   90.00
#
_symmetry.space_group_name_H-M   'P 1'
#
loop_
_entity.id
_entity.type
_entity.pdbx_description
1 polymer ?
#
loop_
_entity_poly.entity_id
_entity_poly.type
_entity_poly.pdbx_seq_one_letter_code
_entity_poly.pdbx_strand_id
1 'polypeptide(L)'
;MEIFINIIKWTVIRFYNWIKEVYIETTKNTYAQKFENYIRSHNIGEKLVLNSRSKLAELYEWNGNPIEGKILDDYKLKLDVTLSYNETNMKNKSFESQLFEMIKEIKDEIVGIKADIVEMKTDIANIKVEIADIKVEIAEMKVEIADMKTDITVLKGFHNI
;
A
#
# COMPACT_ATOMS: atom_id res chain seq x y z
N MET A 1 16.49 6.13 17.24
CA MET A 1 16.08 6.12 15.81
C MET A 1 15.39 4.82 15.43
N GLU A 2 15.97 3.65 15.75
CA GLU A 2 15.39 2.33 15.44
C GLU A 2 13.95 2.12 15.94
N ILE A 3 13.60 2.61 17.12
CA ILE A 3 12.24 2.48 17.68
C ILE A 3 11.18 3.04 16.71
N PHE A 4 11.40 4.24 16.16
CA PHE A 4 10.50 4.84 15.16
C PHE A 4 10.45 4.02 13.86
N ILE A 5 11.60 3.51 13.39
CA ILE A 5 11.67 2.67 12.19
C ILE A 5 10.90 1.35 12.40
N ASN A 6 10.99 0.75 13.58
CA ASN A 6 10.34 -0.51 13.91
C ASN A 6 8.82 -0.33 14.11
N ILE A 7 8.38 0.80 14.68
CA ILE A 7 6.95 1.17 14.75
C ILE A 7 6.38 1.31 13.32
N ILE A 8 7.06 2.03 12.42
CA ILE A 8 6.63 2.22 11.02
C ILE A 8 6.59 0.87 10.26
N LYS A 9 7.60 0.01 10.44
CA LYS A 9 7.59 -1.34 9.85
C LYS A 9 6.38 -2.15 10.34
N TRP A 10 6.10 -2.12 11.64
CA TRP A 10 4.99 -2.87 12.24
C TRP A 10 3.62 -2.37 11.78
N THR A 11 3.40 -1.04 11.71
CA THR A 11 2.12 -0.49 11.23
C THR A 11 1.90 -0.80 9.75
N VAL A 12 2.93 -0.68 8.90
CA VAL A 12 2.82 -1.02 7.46
C VAL A 12 2.56 -2.51 7.24
N ILE A 13 3.24 -3.41 7.97
CA ILE A 13 2.99 -4.86 7.87
C ILE A 13 1.57 -5.21 8.35
N ARG A 14 1.12 -4.61 9.46
CA ARG A 14 -0.24 -4.82 9.98
C ARG A 14 -1.30 -4.32 9.00
N PHE A 15 -1.09 -3.16 8.38
CA PHE A 15 -2.00 -2.61 7.38
C PHE A 15 -2.01 -3.44 6.09
N TYR A 16 -0.84 -3.88 5.60
CA TYR A 16 -0.74 -4.80 4.46
C TYR A 16 -1.48 -6.12 4.71
N ASN A 17 -1.33 -6.71 5.90
CA ASN A 17 -2.06 -7.93 6.27
C ASN A 17 -3.58 -7.69 6.36
N TRP A 18 -4.01 -6.55 6.93
CA TRP A 18 -5.42 -6.18 6.97
C TRP A 18 -6.02 -5.98 5.57
N ILE A 19 -5.34 -5.26 4.68
CA ILE A 19 -5.78 -5.14 3.28
C ILE A 19 -5.79 -6.52 2.59
N LYS A 20 -4.79 -7.38 2.85
CA LYS A 20 -4.75 -8.74 2.29
C LYS A 20 -5.91 -9.61 2.79
N GLU A 21 -6.35 -9.46 4.03
CA GLU A 21 -7.55 -10.13 4.56
C GLU A 21 -8.82 -9.58 3.89
N VAL A 22 -8.95 -8.26 3.77
CA VAL A 22 -10.02 -7.59 3.02
C VAL A 22 -10.02 -8.00 1.53
N TYR A 23 -8.85 -8.30 0.95
CA TYR A 23 -8.68 -8.78 -0.43
C TYR A 23 -9.01 -10.28 -0.61
N ILE A 24 -8.68 -11.12 0.37
CA ILE A 24 -9.15 -12.52 0.33
C ILE A 24 -10.68 -12.57 0.46
N GLU A 25 -11.27 -11.54 1.07
CA GLU A 25 -12.69 -11.26 0.96
C GLU A 25 -13.11 -10.75 -0.43
N THR A 26 -12.58 -9.63 -0.94
CA THR A 26 -13.06 -8.94 -2.16
C THR A 26 -12.76 -9.61 -3.52
N THR A 27 -12.35 -10.90 -3.60
CA THR A 27 -12.04 -11.60 -4.87
C THR A 27 -13.24 -12.32 -5.52
N LYS A 28 -14.37 -12.49 -4.84
CA LYS A 28 -15.45 -13.45 -5.18
C LYS A 28 -16.63 -12.89 -6.03
N ASN A 29 -17.00 -11.61 -5.93
CA ASN A 29 -18.31 -11.13 -6.41
C ASN A 29 -18.47 -11.03 -7.91
N THR A 30 -17.43 -10.87 -8.72
CA THR A 30 -17.67 -10.57 -10.14
C THR A 30 -18.44 -11.71 -10.83
N TYR A 31 -18.34 -12.90 -10.25
CA TYR A 31 -19.10 -14.10 -10.58
C TYR A 31 -20.43 -14.17 -9.82
N ALA A 32 -20.43 -13.96 -8.51
CA ALA A 32 -21.66 -13.97 -7.71
C ALA A 32 -22.67 -12.87 -8.09
N GLN A 33 -22.22 -11.71 -8.56
CA GLN A 33 -23.04 -10.59 -9.02
C GLN A 33 -23.60 -10.82 -10.43
N LYS A 34 -22.88 -11.57 -11.29
CA LYS A 34 -23.44 -12.09 -12.55
C LYS A 34 -24.55 -13.11 -12.27
N PHE A 35 -24.30 -14.03 -11.35
CA PHE A 35 -25.30 -14.99 -10.88
C PHE A 35 -26.50 -14.29 -10.22
N GLU A 36 -26.26 -13.30 -9.35
CA GLU A 36 -27.33 -12.53 -8.68
C GLU A 36 -28.17 -11.76 -9.69
N ASN A 37 -27.56 -11.06 -10.65
CA ASN A 37 -28.28 -10.35 -11.71
C ASN A 37 -29.10 -11.33 -12.58
N TYR A 38 -28.56 -12.51 -12.87
CA TYR A 38 -29.26 -13.56 -13.61
C TYR A 38 -30.45 -14.11 -12.82
N ILE A 39 -30.32 -14.37 -11.52
CA ILE A 39 -31.44 -14.81 -10.68
C ILE A 39 -32.50 -13.70 -10.54
N ARG A 40 -32.08 -12.44 -10.35
CA ARG A 40 -32.98 -11.28 -10.26
C ARG A 40 -33.69 -10.91 -11.56
N SER A 41 -33.22 -11.39 -12.73
CA SER A 41 -33.89 -11.17 -14.01
C SER A 41 -35.04 -12.13 -14.30
N HIS A 42 -35.36 -13.04 -13.37
CA HIS A 42 -36.45 -14.01 -13.49
C HIS A 42 -37.43 -13.84 -12.31
N ASN A 43 -38.67 -14.26 -12.51
CA ASN A 43 -39.71 -14.09 -11.51
C ASN A 43 -39.60 -15.14 -10.39
N ILE A 44 -40.01 -14.78 -9.17
CA ILE A 44 -40.05 -15.74 -8.05
C ILE A 44 -41.06 -16.84 -8.38
N GLY A 45 -40.62 -18.10 -8.33
CA GLY A 45 -41.41 -19.27 -8.72
C GLY A 45 -41.35 -19.61 -10.22
N GLU A 46 -40.62 -18.83 -11.03
CA GLU A 46 -40.39 -19.15 -12.44
C GLU A 46 -39.50 -20.39 -12.60
N LYS A 47 -39.88 -21.29 -13.53
CA LYS A 47 -39.08 -22.47 -13.84
C LYS A 47 -37.88 -22.09 -14.71
N LEU A 48 -36.70 -21.96 -14.10
CA LEU A 48 -35.45 -21.76 -14.83
C LEU A 48 -35.12 -22.98 -15.71
N VAL A 49 -34.85 -22.74 -17.00
CA VAL A 49 -34.53 -23.79 -17.98
C VAL A 49 -33.13 -23.58 -18.58
N LEU A 50 -32.17 -24.41 -18.14
CA LEU A 50 -30.80 -24.43 -18.63
C LEU A 50 -30.69 -25.29 -19.90
N ASN A 51 -31.11 -24.74 -21.04
CA ASN A 51 -31.24 -25.45 -22.31
C ASN A 51 -30.01 -25.43 -23.24
N SER A 52 -28.82 -25.04 -22.77
CA SER A 52 -27.60 -25.08 -23.59
C SER A 52 -26.34 -25.39 -22.79
N ARG A 53 -25.35 -25.99 -23.46
CA ARG A 53 -24.04 -26.30 -22.87
C ARG A 53 -23.29 -25.04 -22.42
N SER A 54 -23.45 -23.92 -23.12
CA SER A 54 -22.85 -22.62 -22.75
C SER A 54 -23.38 -22.15 -21.39
N LYS A 55 -24.70 -22.09 -21.21
CA LYS A 55 -25.33 -21.67 -19.95
C LYS A 55 -24.92 -22.55 -18.75
N LEU A 56 -24.71 -23.85 -18.98
CA LEU A 56 -24.23 -24.76 -17.93
C LEU A 56 -22.77 -24.50 -17.56
N ALA A 57 -21.91 -24.20 -18.53
CA ALA A 57 -20.51 -23.82 -18.28
C ALA A 57 -20.41 -22.45 -17.58
N GLU A 58 -21.18 -21.46 -18.02
CA GLU A 58 -21.29 -20.14 -17.39
C GLU A 58 -21.73 -20.27 -15.92
N LEU A 59 -22.75 -21.08 -15.63
CA LEU A 59 -23.19 -21.34 -14.25
C LEU A 59 -22.14 -22.05 -13.40
N TYR A 60 -21.38 -23.00 -13.97
CA TYR A 60 -20.26 -23.65 -13.30
C TYR A 60 -19.15 -22.65 -12.93
N GLU A 61 -18.75 -21.80 -13.88
CA GLU A 61 -17.77 -20.72 -13.66
C GLU A 61 -18.24 -19.73 -12.59
N TRP A 62 -19.54 -19.44 -12.53
CA TRP A 62 -20.09 -18.50 -11.54
C TRP A 62 -20.19 -19.12 -10.13
N ASN A 63 -20.47 -20.42 -10.05
CA ASN A 63 -20.60 -21.17 -8.80
C ASN A 63 -19.24 -21.53 -8.18
N GLY A 64 -18.22 -21.80 -8.99
CA GLY A 64 -16.86 -22.15 -8.55
C GLY A 64 -16.71 -23.50 -7.82
N ASN A 65 -17.80 -24.24 -7.63
CA ASN A 65 -17.84 -25.57 -7.01
C ASN A 65 -18.24 -26.65 -8.04
N PRO A 66 -17.81 -27.92 -7.86
CA PRO A 66 -18.28 -29.04 -8.66
C PRO A 66 -19.80 -29.13 -8.73
N ILE A 67 -20.34 -29.40 -9.93
CA ILE A 67 -21.75 -29.71 -10.11
C ILE A 67 -21.90 -31.23 -9.97
N GLU A 68 -22.49 -31.67 -8.87
CA GLU A 68 -22.72 -33.09 -8.58
C GLU A 68 -24.09 -33.56 -9.09
N GLY A 69 -24.17 -34.85 -9.41
CA GLY A 69 -25.39 -35.47 -9.91
C GLY A 69 -25.29 -36.99 -10.00
N LYS A 70 -26.45 -37.64 -10.03
CA LYS A 70 -26.60 -39.09 -10.10
C LYS A 70 -27.13 -39.51 -11.47
N ILE A 71 -26.47 -40.49 -12.08
CA ILE A 71 -27.01 -41.22 -13.25
C ILE A 71 -28.07 -42.20 -12.76
N LEU A 72 -29.23 -42.20 -13.41
CA LEU A 72 -30.35 -43.11 -13.15
C LEU A 72 -30.31 -44.30 -14.12
N ASP A 73 -31.10 -45.35 -13.82
CA ASP A 73 -31.08 -46.63 -14.53
C ASP A 73 -31.59 -46.54 -15.99
N ASP A 74 -32.13 -45.39 -16.41
CA ASP A 74 -32.50 -45.04 -17.78
C ASP A 74 -31.53 -44.05 -18.45
N TYR A 75 -30.30 -43.95 -17.92
CA TYR A 75 -29.22 -43.04 -18.34
C TYR A 75 -29.55 -41.54 -18.21
N LYS A 76 -30.64 -41.15 -17.55
CA LYS A 76 -30.89 -39.74 -17.23
C LYS A 76 -29.96 -39.28 -16.10
N LEU A 77 -29.36 -38.11 -16.28
CA LEU A 77 -28.62 -37.41 -15.24
C LEU A 77 -29.59 -36.58 -14.39
N LYS A 78 -29.75 -36.94 -13.12
CA LYS A 78 -30.36 -36.07 -12.11
C LYS A 78 -29.26 -35.23 -11.48
N LEU A 79 -29.29 -33.92 -11.69
CA LEU A 79 -28.38 -32.99 -11.01
C LEU A 79 -28.92 -32.67 -9.62
N ASP A 80 -28.11 -32.84 -8.59
CA ASP A 80 -28.45 -32.54 -7.20
C ASP A 80 -27.78 -31.20 -6.79
N VAL A 81 -28.06 -30.14 -7.55
CA VAL A 81 -27.45 -28.82 -7.33
C VAL A 81 -28.17 -28.07 -6.21
N THR A 82 -27.47 -27.86 -5.09
CA THR A 82 -27.91 -26.90 -4.06
C THR A 82 -27.20 -25.56 -4.28
N LEU A 83 -27.86 -24.65 -4.99
CA LEU A 83 -27.40 -23.26 -5.11
C LEU A 83 -27.93 -22.47 -3.92
N SER A 84 -27.08 -22.22 -2.93
CA SER A 84 -27.38 -21.35 -1.79
C SER A 84 -26.52 -20.09 -1.84
N TYR A 85 -27.13 -18.97 -1.48
CA TYR A 85 -26.45 -17.72 -1.21
C TYR A 85 -26.81 -17.33 0.23
N ASN A 86 -26.03 -17.87 1.17
CA ASN A 86 -26.32 -17.91 2.62
C ASN A 86 -26.11 -16.54 3.30
N GLU A 87 -27.04 -15.61 3.14
CA GLU A 87 -27.14 -14.39 3.96
C GLU A 87 -25.90 -13.46 3.96
N THR A 88 -24.86 -13.76 3.16
CA THR A 88 -23.52 -13.13 3.25
C THR A 88 -22.79 -13.07 1.89
N ASN A 89 -22.42 -11.86 1.45
CA ASN A 89 -22.22 -11.51 0.03
C ASN A 89 -20.94 -11.99 -0.65
N MET A 90 -21.07 -12.26 -1.96
CA MET A 90 -19.96 -12.24 -2.93
C MET A 90 -19.18 -10.88 -2.81
N LYS A 91 -17.84 -10.72 -2.75
CA LYS A 91 -17.15 -9.36 -2.71
C LYS A 91 -16.09 -9.21 -3.85
N ASN A 92 -15.87 -8.08 -4.57
CA ASN A 92 -15.61 -8.04 -6.07
C ASN A 92 -14.15 -7.95 -6.73
N LYS A 93 -13.70 -9.02 -7.44
CA LYS A 93 -12.35 -9.33 -8.04
C LYS A 93 -11.59 -8.28 -8.88
N SER A 94 -12.26 -7.27 -9.44
CA SER A 94 -11.64 -6.31 -10.39
C SER A 94 -11.08 -5.06 -9.71
N PHE A 95 -11.82 -4.55 -8.70
CA PHE A 95 -11.40 -3.43 -7.83
C PHE A 95 -10.08 -3.74 -7.12
N GLU A 96 -9.86 -5.02 -6.88
CA GLU A 96 -8.73 -5.59 -6.20
C GLU A 96 -7.40 -5.50 -6.92
N SER A 97 -7.33 -5.89 -8.20
CA SER A 97 -6.10 -5.74 -8.97
C SER A 97 -5.67 -4.27 -9.03
N GLN A 98 -6.64 -3.34 -9.08
CA GLN A 98 -6.38 -1.90 -8.99
C GLN A 98 -5.84 -1.51 -7.61
N LEU A 99 -6.47 -1.98 -6.52
CA LEU A 99 -5.99 -1.74 -5.15
C LEU A 99 -4.58 -2.31 -4.92
N PHE A 100 -4.24 -3.47 -5.49
CA PHE A 100 -2.90 -4.04 -5.37
C PHE A 100 -1.84 -3.24 -6.12
N GLU A 101 -2.13 -2.77 -7.33
CA GLU A 101 -1.20 -1.89 -8.06
C GLU A 101 -1.04 -0.53 -7.36
N MET A 102 -2.13 0.09 -6.88
CA MET A 102 -2.04 1.31 -6.05
C MET A 102 -1.19 1.10 -4.79
N ILE A 103 -1.31 -0.05 -4.12
CA ILE A 103 -0.50 -0.37 -2.93
C ILE A 103 0.96 -0.64 -3.27
N LYS A 104 1.23 -1.17 -4.47
CA LYS A 104 2.58 -1.36 -4.99
C LYS A 104 3.23 -0.01 -5.34
N GLU A 105 2.51 0.87 -6.03
CA GLU A 105 2.91 2.26 -6.29
C GLU A 105 3.23 3.00 -4.97
N ILE A 106 2.30 3.01 -4.00
CA ILE A 106 2.52 3.62 -2.67
C ILE A 106 3.72 3.00 -1.95
N LYS A 107 3.94 1.68 -2.07
CA LYS A 107 5.08 1.00 -1.46
C LYS A 107 6.40 1.47 -2.10
N ASP A 108 6.43 1.66 -3.41
CA ASP A 108 7.61 2.08 -4.15
C ASP A 108 7.89 3.58 -3.91
N GLU A 109 6.86 4.44 -3.80
CA GLU A 109 6.98 5.82 -3.29
C GLU A 109 7.57 5.86 -1.86
N ILE A 110 7.10 5.00 -0.97
CA ILE A 110 7.64 4.85 0.40
C ILE A 110 9.10 4.36 0.39
N VAL A 111 9.56 3.66 -0.65
CA VAL A 111 10.99 3.33 -0.83
C VAL A 111 11.77 4.56 -1.29
N GLY A 112 11.24 5.35 -2.24
CA GLY A 112 11.80 6.64 -2.66
C GLY A 112 12.00 7.60 -1.48
N ILE A 113 10.93 7.91 -0.74
CA ILE A 113 10.97 8.80 0.44
C ILE A 113 12.02 8.34 1.48
N LYS A 114 12.28 7.03 1.61
CA LYS A 114 13.34 6.54 2.51
C LYS A 114 14.75 6.80 1.99
N ALA A 115 14.96 6.80 0.68
CA ALA A 115 16.24 7.18 0.08
C ALA A 115 16.48 8.68 0.30
N ASP A 116 15.50 9.53 0.00
CA ASP A 116 15.57 10.98 0.19
C ASP A 116 15.88 11.33 1.67
N ILE A 117 15.26 10.65 2.63
CA ILE A 117 15.53 10.83 4.07
C ILE A 117 16.96 10.40 4.46
N VAL A 118 17.61 9.51 3.72
CA VAL A 118 19.02 9.12 3.94
C VAL A 118 19.97 10.16 3.33
N GLU A 119 19.64 10.68 2.15
CA GLU A 119 20.37 11.78 1.51
C GLU A 119 20.33 13.05 2.38
N MET A 120 19.14 13.51 2.78
CA MET A 120 18.97 14.66 3.68
C MET A 120 19.75 14.53 5.01
N LYS A 121 19.92 13.31 5.55
CA LYS A 121 20.74 13.10 6.76
C LYS A 121 22.23 13.30 6.51
N THR A 122 22.69 13.00 5.30
CA THR A 122 24.07 13.21 4.85
C THR A 122 24.32 14.71 4.69
N ASP A 123 23.41 15.42 4.03
CA ASP A 123 23.49 16.89 3.88
C ASP A 123 23.49 17.61 5.24
N ILE A 124 22.59 17.20 6.15
CA ILE A 124 22.56 17.74 7.52
C ILE A 124 23.84 17.41 8.30
N ALA A 125 24.54 16.32 7.98
CA ALA A 125 25.84 16.03 8.58
C ALA A 125 26.95 16.94 8.01
N ASN A 126 26.97 17.15 6.69
CA ASN A 126 27.92 18.04 6.02
C ASN A 126 27.76 19.49 6.50
N ILE A 127 26.52 20.02 6.53
CA ILE A 127 26.20 21.37 7.03
C ILE A 127 26.66 21.55 8.48
N LYS A 128 26.65 20.50 9.32
CA LYS A 128 27.17 20.58 10.70
C LYS A 128 28.68 20.71 10.76
N VAL A 129 29.41 20.13 9.81
CA VAL A 129 30.87 20.29 9.68
C VAL A 129 31.18 21.72 9.22
N GLU A 130 30.53 22.20 8.15
CA GLU A 130 30.69 23.59 7.66
C GLU A 130 30.39 24.63 8.75
N ILE A 131 29.33 24.43 9.55
CA ILE A 131 29.00 25.30 10.69
C ILE A 131 30.04 25.21 11.82
N ALA A 132 30.75 24.09 11.96
CA ALA A 132 31.85 23.97 12.93
C ALA A 132 33.09 24.72 12.43
N ASP A 133 33.43 24.59 11.16
CA ASP A 133 34.58 25.25 10.53
C ASP A 133 34.40 26.79 10.53
N ILE A 134 33.22 27.28 10.14
CA ILE A 134 32.86 28.72 10.23
C ILE A 134 32.99 29.25 11.67
N LYS A 135 32.73 28.44 12.71
CA LYS A 135 32.93 28.86 14.10
C LYS A 135 34.40 28.97 14.49
N VAL A 136 35.28 28.17 13.88
CA VAL A 136 36.73 28.27 14.05
C VAL A 136 37.23 29.55 13.39
N GLU A 137 36.88 29.79 12.11
CA GLU A 137 37.24 31.01 11.39
C GLU A 137 36.78 32.28 12.13
N ILE A 138 35.53 32.31 12.63
CA ILE A 138 35.02 33.43 13.44
C ILE A 138 35.77 33.59 14.77
N ALA A 139 36.33 32.53 15.35
CA ALA A 139 37.15 32.61 16.55
C ALA A 139 38.55 33.18 16.23
N GLU A 140 39.16 32.76 15.12
CA GLU A 140 40.45 33.27 14.63
C GLU A 140 40.36 34.76 14.29
N MET A 141 39.34 35.17 13.51
CA MET A 141 39.07 36.59 13.21
C MET A 141 38.90 37.45 14.48
N LYS A 142 38.34 36.89 15.56
CA LYS A 142 38.20 37.62 16.84
C LYS A 142 39.54 37.85 17.54
N VAL A 143 40.50 36.91 17.39
CA VAL A 143 41.88 37.07 17.89
C VAL A 143 42.58 38.15 17.08
N GLU A 144 42.57 38.05 15.75
CA GLU A 144 43.20 39.06 14.86
C GLU A 144 42.67 40.48 15.14
N ILE A 145 41.34 40.65 15.31
CA ILE A 145 40.73 41.93 15.64
C ILE A 145 41.16 42.44 17.03
N ALA A 146 41.45 41.56 18.00
CA ALA A 146 41.95 41.94 19.31
C ALA A 146 43.42 42.39 19.26
N ASP A 147 44.25 41.70 18.46
CA ASP A 147 45.64 42.07 18.23
C ASP A 147 45.75 43.41 17.49
N MET A 148 44.99 43.60 16.40
CA MET A 148 44.89 44.89 15.70
C MET A 148 44.47 46.05 16.62
N LYS A 149 43.54 45.82 17.57
CA LYS A 149 43.15 46.84 18.55
C LYS A 149 44.29 47.20 19.49
N THR A 150 45.11 46.21 19.87
CA THR A 150 46.30 46.40 20.70
C THR A 150 47.34 47.23 19.94
N ASP A 151 47.65 46.88 18.69
CA ASP A 151 48.58 47.63 17.84
C ASP A 151 48.15 49.09 17.61
N ILE A 152 46.87 49.31 17.30
CA ILE A 152 46.31 50.67 17.16
C ILE A 152 46.42 51.47 18.47
N THR A 153 46.32 50.81 19.63
CA THR A 153 46.45 51.45 20.94
C THR A 153 47.91 51.85 21.20
N VAL A 154 48.86 50.96 20.88
CA VAL A 154 50.30 51.22 20.96
C VAL A 154 50.72 52.37 20.03
N LEU A 155 50.28 52.36 18.77
CA LEU A 155 50.56 53.42 17.79
C LEU A 155 50.00 54.79 18.22
N LYS A 156 48.80 54.84 18.82
CA LYS A 156 48.24 56.07 19.42
C LYS A 156 49.06 56.54 20.62
N GLY A 157 49.61 55.62 21.41
CA GLY A 157 50.54 55.94 22.49
C GLY A 157 51.77 56.69 21.99
N PHE A 158 52.40 56.20 20.91
CA PHE A 158 53.56 56.85 20.30
C PHE A 158 53.25 58.21 19.66
N HIS A 159 52.04 58.43 19.14
CA HIS A 159 51.65 59.71 18.54
C HIS A 159 51.40 60.84 19.57
N ASN A 160 51.15 60.49 20.83
CA ASN A 160 50.79 61.43 21.90
C ASN A 160 52.01 61.83 22.78
N ILE A 161 53.23 61.60 22.31
CA ILE A 161 54.52 61.90 22.97
C ILE A 161 55.34 62.84 22.07
#